data_AF-A0A5Y3LNI5-F1
#
_entry.id   AF-A0A5Y3LNI5-F1
#
_cell.length_a   1.000
_cell.length_b   1.000
_cell.length_c   1.000
_cell.angle_alpha   90.00
_cell.angle_beta   90.00
_cell.angle_gamma   90.00
#
_symmetry.space_group_name_H-M   'P 1'
#
loop_
_entity.id
_entity.type
_entity.pdbx_description
1 polymer ?
#
loop_
_entity_poly.entity_id
_entity_poly.type
_entity_poly.pdbx_seq_one_letter_code
_entity_poly.pdbx_strand_id
1 'polypeptide(L)'
;MSNIKKYIIDYDWKASIEIEIDHDVMTEEKLHQINNFWSDSEHRLNKHGSVLNAVLIMLAQHALFIAISSDLNAYGVVCEFDWDDGNGQEGWPPMDGSEGIRITDIDTSGIFDSDDMTIKAA
;
A
#
# COMPACT_ATOMS: atom_id res chain seq x y z
N MET A 1 -1.37 20.95 -15.13
CA MET A 1 -1.53 19.50 -15.35
C MET A 1 -0.92 18.86 -14.12
N SER A 2 -1.71 18.11 -13.35
CA SER A 2 -1.21 17.47 -12.14
C SER A 2 -0.16 16.42 -12.48
N ASN A 3 0.93 16.38 -11.73
CA ASN A 3 2.03 15.43 -11.92
C ASN A 3 1.70 14.07 -11.30
N ILE A 4 0.55 13.51 -11.69
CA ILE A 4 0.04 12.25 -11.16
C ILE A 4 0.64 11.08 -11.92
N LYS A 5 1.19 10.12 -11.19
CA LYS A 5 1.71 8.86 -11.72
C LYS A 5 1.07 7.68 -11.01
N LYS A 6 0.85 6.62 -11.77
CA LYS A 6 0.29 5.35 -11.31
C LYS A 6 1.39 4.31 -11.16
N TYR A 7 1.34 3.57 -10.06
CA TYR A 7 2.28 2.51 -9.73
C TYR A 7 1.49 1.24 -9.43
N ILE A 8 1.90 0.13 -10.05
CA ILE A 8 1.37 -1.19 -9.78
C ILE A 8 2.44 -1.95 -9.01
N ILE A 9 2.11 -2.41 -7.81
CA ILE A 9 2.97 -3.26 -7.00
C ILE A 9 2.41 -4.67 -7.11
N ASP A 10 3.13 -5.53 -7.81
CA ASP A 10 2.80 -6.95 -7.99
C ASP A 10 3.45 -7.78 -6.88
N TYR A 11 2.64 -8.53 -6.14
CA TYR A 11 3.09 -9.50 -5.16
C TYR A 11 2.97 -10.91 -5.74
N ASP A 12 4.06 -11.34 -6.37
CA ASP A 12 4.28 -12.71 -6.88
C ASP A 12 3.02 -13.24 -7.55
N TRP A 13 2.49 -12.51 -8.55
CA TRP A 13 1.27 -12.80 -9.35
C TRP A 13 -0.04 -13.05 -8.59
N LYS A 14 -0.01 -13.24 -7.27
CA LYS A 14 -1.14 -13.65 -6.43
C LYS A 14 -1.95 -12.48 -5.91
N ALA A 15 -1.30 -11.33 -5.77
CA ALA A 15 -1.98 -10.10 -5.43
C ALA A 15 -1.32 -8.90 -6.08
N SER A 16 -2.09 -7.84 -6.26
CA SER A 16 -1.58 -6.56 -6.71
C SER A 16 -2.30 -5.41 -6.04
N ILE A 17 -1.62 -4.27 -5.99
CA ILE A 17 -2.20 -3.00 -5.54
C ILE A 17 -1.79 -1.90 -6.50
N GLU A 18 -2.75 -1.04 -6.83
CA GLU A 18 -2.55 0.13 -7.68
C GLU A 18 -2.61 1.42 -6.86
N ILE A 19 -1.55 2.21 -6.95
CA ILE A 19 -1.38 3.45 -6.18
C ILE A 19 -1.14 4.61 -7.13
N GLU A 20 -1.88 5.70 -6.94
CA GLU A 20 -1.62 6.99 -7.59
C GLU A 20 -0.86 7.91 -6.64
N ILE A 21 0.16 8.58 -7.17
CA ILE A 21 0.93 9.60 -6.47
C ILE A 21 0.87 10.89 -7.27
N ASP A 22 0.36 11.97 -6.67
CA ASP A 22 0.53 13.33 -7.17
C ASP A 22 1.88 13.86 -6.69
N HIS A 23 2.88 13.91 -7.58
CA HIS A 23 4.23 14.33 -7.25
C HIS A 23 4.35 15.84 -6.95
N ASP A 24 3.31 16.62 -7.25
CA ASP A 24 3.26 18.04 -6.86
C ASP A 24 2.82 18.20 -5.39
N VAL A 25 2.17 17.20 -4.79
CA VAL A 25 1.65 17.21 -3.41
C VAL A 25 2.43 16.25 -2.49
N MET A 26 2.60 15.00 -2.93
CA MET A 26 3.39 13.98 -2.25
C MET A 26 4.85 14.07 -2.71
N THR A 27 5.55 15.04 -2.14
CA THR A 27 6.94 15.34 -2.45
C THR A 27 7.89 14.29 -1.89
N GLU A 28 9.14 14.28 -2.37
CA GLU A 28 10.20 13.43 -1.83
C GLU A 28 10.42 13.66 -0.32
N GLU A 29 10.24 14.90 0.16
CA GLU A 29 10.31 15.23 1.58
C GLU A 29 9.19 14.54 2.39
N LYS A 30 7.94 14.59 1.92
CA LYS A 30 6.83 13.86 2.57
C LYS A 30 7.05 12.35 2.56
N LEU A 31 7.56 11.80 1.46
CA LEU A 31 7.94 10.38 1.38
C LEU A 31 9.03 10.03 2.40
N HIS A 32 10.01 10.91 2.62
CA HIS A 32 11.01 10.75 3.68
C HIS A 32 10.39 10.82 5.07
N GLN A 33 9.41 11.69 5.32
CA GLN A 33 8.70 11.73 6.60
C GLN A 33 7.99 10.40 6.88
N ILE A 34 7.26 9.85 5.91
CA ILE A 34 6.63 8.53 6.02
C ILE A 34 7.70 7.45 6.29
N ASN A 35 8.75 7.42 5.48
CA ASN A 35 9.80 6.41 5.63
C ASN A 35 10.52 6.50 6.98
N ASN A 36 10.79 7.70 7.48
CA ASN A 36 11.57 7.91 8.71
C ASN A 36 10.72 7.81 9.98
N PHE A 37 9.38 7.82 9.87
CA PHE A 37 8.49 7.53 10.98
C PHE A 37 8.74 6.12 11.54
N TRP A 38 9.00 5.16 10.66
CA TRP A 38 9.26 3.77 11.03
C TRP A 38 10.75 3.49 11.21
N SER A 39 11.08 2.61 12.16
CA SER A 39 12.43 2.07 12.33
C SER A 39 12.98 1.44 11.04
N ASP A 40 14.31 1.29 11.00
CA ASP A 40 15.06 0.71 9.86
C ASP A 40 14.86 1.46 8.53
N SER A 41 14.56 2.76 8.60
CA SER A 41 14.33 3.64 7.45
C SER A 41 15.50 3.67 6.46
N GLU A 42 16.74 3.70 6.96
CA GLU A 42 17.94 3.65 6.14
C GLU A 42 18.13 2.29 5.46
N HIS A 43 17.90 1.18 6.19
CA HIS A 43 18.03 -0.16 5.64
C HIS A 43 17.03 -0.37 4.49
N ARG A 44 15.77 0.00 4.71
CA ARG A 44 14.71 -0.11 3.73
C ARG A 44 14.95 0.75 2.49
N LEU A 45 15.41 2.00 2.69
CA LEU A 45 15.81 2.88 1.60
C LEU A 45 16.93 2.25 0.75
N ASN A 46 17.98 1.73 1.40
CA ASN A 46 19.09 1.06 0.72
C ASN A 46 18.64 -0.20 -0.05
N LYS A 47 17.69 -0.96 0.51
CA LYS A 47 17.16 -2.18 -0.11
C LYS A 47 16.33 -1.89 -1.36
N HIS A 48 15.58 -0.80 -1.39
CA HIS A 48 14.60 -0.50 -2.45
C HIS A 48 15.04 0.60 -3.42
N GLY A 49 16.21 1.21 -3.18
CA GLY A 49 16.92 2.11 -4.10
C GLY A 49 16.36 3.53 -4.19
N SER A 50 15.14 3.78 -3.72
CA SER A 50 14.55 5.11 -3.60
C SER A 50 13.52 5.16 -2.47
N VAL A 51 13.27 6.36 -1.93
CA VAL A 51 12.28 6.55 -0.87
C VAL A 51 10.86 6.27 -1.37
N LEU A 52 10.58 6.59 -2.64
CA LEU A 52 9.32 6.25 -3.30
C LEU A 52 9.09 4.73 -3.30
N ASN A 53 10.05 3.95 -3.79
CA ASN A 53 9.90 2.49 -3.81
C ASN A 53 9.79 1.90 -2.41
N ALA A 54 10.56 2.43 -1.45
CA ALA A 54 10.48 2.00 -0.06
C ALA A 54 9.06 2.22 0.52
N VAL A 55 8.49 3.40 0.33
CA VAL A 55 7.14 3.73 0.80
C VAL A 55 6.07 2.91 0.08
N LEU A 56 6.17 2.76 -1.25
CA LEU A 56 5.19 1.98 -2.03
C LEU A 56 5.18 0.50 -1.61
N ILE A 57 6.35 -0.10 -1.35
CA ILE A 57 6.43 -1.49 -0.88
C ILE A 57 5.89 -1.63 0.53
N MET A 58 6.19 -0.69 1.44
CA MET A 58 5.61 -0.70 2.79
C MET A 58 4.09 -0.57 2.75
N LEU A 59 3.58 0.37 1.94
CA LEU A 59 2.14 0.60 1.82
C LEU A 59 1.45 -0.63 1.25
N ALA A 60 2.03 -1.23 0.20
CA ALA A 60 1.50 -2.46 -0.37
C ALA A 60 1.43 -3.59 0.67
N GLN A 61 2.49 -3.79 1.47
CA GLN A 61 2.47 -4.80 2.54
C GLN A 61 1.37 -4.54 3.57
N HIS A 62 1.22 -3.29 4.02
CA HIS A 62 0.23 -2.91 5.03
C HIS A 62 -1.20 -3.02 4.49
N ALA A 63 -1.47 -2.46 3.31
CA ALA A 63 -2.78 -2.43 2.67
C ALA A 63 -3.26 -3.83 2.24
N LEU A 64 -2.37 -4.67 1.67
CA LEU A 64 -2.72 -6.04 1.33
C LEU A 64 -3.02 -6.88 2.58
N PHE A 65 -2.28 -6.67 3.67
CA PHE A 65 -2.58 -7.34 4.94
C PHE A 65 -3.98 -6.99 5.45
N ILE A 66 -4.35 -5.70 5.45
CA ILE A 66 -5.70 -5.24 5.82
C ILE A 66 -6.77 -5.85 4.91
N ALA A 67 -6.56 -5.82 3.59
CA ALA A 67 -7.49 -6.38 2.61
C ALA A 67 -7.80 -7.85 2.91
N ILE A 68 -6.77 -8.64 3.17
CA ILE A 68 -6.89 -10.09 3.41
C ILE A 68 -7.51 -10.36 4.79
N SER A 69 -7.08 -9.65 5.83
CA SER A 69 -7.51 -9.93 7.20
C SER A 69 -9.00 -9.66 7.43
N SER A 70 -9.54 -8.71 6.68
CA SER A 70 -10.90 -8.20 6.85
C SER A 70 -11.81 -8.41 5.63
N ASP A 71 -11.33 -9.13 4.61
CA ASP A 71 -12.04 -9.38 3.34
C ASP A 71 -12.54 -8.10 2.67
N LEU A 72 -11.66 -7.09 2.59
CA LEU A 72 -11.97 -5.75 2.08
C LEU A 72 -11.52 -5.59 0.63
N ASN A 73 -12.36 -4.93 -0.16
CA ASN A 73 -11.98 -4.38 -1.46
C ASN A 73 -11.19 -3.06 -1.30
N ALA A 74 -10.72 -2.48 -2.41
CA ALA A 74 -9.96 -1.23 -2.39
C ALA A 74 -10.66 -0.08 -1.62
N TYR A 75 -11.98 0.08 -1.78
CA TYR A 75 -12.74 1.10 -1.04
C TYR A 75 -12.70 0.87 0.46
N GLY A 76 -12.96 -0.38 0.90
CA GLY A 76 -12.88 -0.74 2.31
C GLY A 76 -11.49 -0.49 2.89
N VAL A 77 -10.43 -0.86 2.17
CA VAL A 77 -9.07 -0.57 2.61
C VAL A 77 -8.81 0.93 2.71
N VAL A 78 -9.27 1.75 1.77
CA VAL A 78 -9.13 3.22 1.87
C VAL A 78 -9.82 3.78 3.12
N CYS A 79 -11.01 3.27 3.48
CA CYS A 79 -11.72 3.67 4.70
C CYS A 79 -10.95 3.32 5.98
N GLU A 80 -10.10 2.30 5.97
CA GLU A 80 -9.22 1.99 7.10
C GLU A 80 -8.11 3.03 7.31
N PHE A 81 -7.88 3.95 6.35
CA PHE A 81 -6.96 5.09 6.52
C PHE A 81 -7.69 6.40 6.84
N ASP A 82 -9.01 6.36 7.05
CA ASP A 82 -9.81 7.54 7.35
C ASP A 82 -9.62 7.97 8.81
N TRP A 83 -8.90 9.07 9.02
CA TRP A 83 -8.67 9.66 10.34
C TRP A 83 -9.90 10.39 10.89
N ASP A 84 -10.79 10.89 10.03
CA ASP A 84 -11.99 11.61 10.45
C ASP A 84 -13.05 10.64 11.01
N ASP A 85 -13.09 9.41 10.48
CA ASP A 85 -13.92 8.30 10.99
C ASP A 85 -13.23 7.47 12.10
N GLY A 86 -12.02 7.85 12.51
CA GLY A 86 -11.29 7.22 13.61
C GLY A 86 -10.57 5.90 13.28
N ASN A 87 -10.48 5.55 11.99
CA ASN A 87 -9.82 4.32 11.52
C ASN A 87 -8.34 4.51 11.19
N GLY A 88 -7.88 5.77 11.10
CA GLY A 88 -6.54 6.15 10.64
C GLY A 88 -5.40 5.20 11.04
N GLN A 89 -4.64 4.77 10.04
CA GLN A 89 -3.47 3.91 10.24
C GLN A 89 -2.27 4.76 10.67
N GLU A 90 -1.74 4.50 11.86
CA GLU A 90 -0.56 5.20 12.39
C GLU A 90 0.60 5.22 11.37
N GLY A 91 1.26 6.36 11.22
CA GLY A 91 2.36 6.55 10.28
C GLY A 91 1.94 6.73 8.82
N TRP A 92 0.63 6.76 8.52
CA TRP A 92 0.10 6.92 7.17
C TRP A 92 -0.91 8.08 7.05
N PRO A 93 -0.86 8.86 5.95
CA PRO A 93 -1.93 9.80 5.63
C PRO A 93 -3.19 9.05 5.16
N PRO A 94 -4.32 9.76 4.95
CA PRO A 94 -5.45 9.22 4.19
C PRO A 94 -5.02 8.71 2.81
N MET A 95 -5.61 7.59 2.37
CA MET A 95 -5.31 6.93 1.09
C MET A 95 -6.34 7.28 0.00
N ASP A 96 -7.02 8.41 0.15
CA ASP A 96 -8.07 8.91 -0.76
C ASP A 96 -7.54 9.91 -1.81
N GLY A 97 -6.26 10.27 -1.75
CA GLY A 97 -5.60 11.24 -2.64
C GLY A 97 -5.52 12.66 -2.09
N SER A 98 -6.15 12.97 -0.96
CA SER A 98 -6.14 14.32 -0.35
C SER A 98 -4.73 14.81 -0.02
N GLU A 99 -3.83 13.90 0.37
CA GLU A 99 -2.42 14.17 0.66
C GLU A 99 -1.46 13.82 -0.49
N GLY A 100 -2.00 13.58 -1.70
CA GLY A 100 -1.21 13.25 -2.89
C GLY A 100 -0.82 11.78 -3.02
N ILE A 101 -1.39 10.89 -2.21
CA ILE A 101 -1.27 9.43 -2.33
C ILE A 101 -2.66 8.79 -2.26
N ARG A 102 -2.94 7.86 -3.17
CA ARG A 102 -4.25 7.22 -3.27
C ARG A 102 -4.13 5.74 -3.62
N ILE A 103 -4.84 4.89 -2.90
CA ILE A 103 -5.08 3.50 -3.33
C ILE A 103 -6.27 3.51 -4.29
N THR A 104 -6.08 2.91 -5.46
CA THR A 104 -7.06 2.92 -6.55
C THR A 104 -7.61 1.54 -6.88
N ASP A 105 -6.82 0.49 -6.66
CA ASP A 105 -7.24 -0.88 -6.86
C ASP A 105 -6.47 -1.84 -5.95
N ILE A 106 -7.11 -2.93 -5.57
CA ILE A 106 -6.53 -4.05 -4.82
C ILE A 106 -7.13 -5.34 -5.35
N ASP A 107 -6.25 -6.25 -5.78
CA ASP A 107 -6.61 -7.61 -6.16
C ASP A 107 -5.88 -8.60 -5.25
N THR A 108 -6.62 -9.41 -4.51
CA THR A 108 -6.10 -10.48 -3.64
C THR A 108 -6.62 -11.85 -4.04
N SER A 109 -7.33 -11.95 -5.16
CA SER A 109 -8.05 -13.15 -5.58
C SER A 109 -7.14 -14.34 -5.84
N GLY A 110 -5.87 -14.10 -6.21
CA GLY A 110 -4.87 -15.15 -6.43
C GLY A 110 -4.19 -15.69 -5.17
N ILE A 111 -4.41 -15.08 -3.98
CA ILE A 111 -3.71 -15.51 -2.75
C ILE A 111 -4.18 -16.89 -2.28
N PHE A 112 -5.49 -17.13 -2.28
CA PHE A 112 -6.11 -18.38 -1.83
C PHE A 112 -6.77 -19.12 -2.98
N ASP A 113 -6.04 -19.25 -4.09
CA ASP A 113 -6.49 -20.04 -5.23
C ASP A 113 -6.74 -21.49 -4.79
N SER A 114 -7.93 -22.01 -5.11
CA SER A 114 -8.30 -23.38 -4.81
C SER A 114 -7.42 -24.41 -5.54
N ASP A 115 -6.88 -24.04 -6.70
CA ASP A 115 -6.00 -24.92 -7.49
C ASP A 115 -4.65 -25.16 -6.81
N ASP A 116 -4.24 -24.27 -5.89
CA ASP A 116 -3.03 -24.41 -5.06
C ASP A 116 -3.26 -25.29 -3.81
N MET A 117 -4.51 -25.69 -3.52
CA MET A 117 -4.84 -26.47 -2.33
C MET A 117 -4.79 -27.98 -2.61
N THR A 118 -4.06 -28.72 -1.78
CA THR A 118 -4.01 -30.19 -1.86
C THR A 118 -4.51 -30.85 -0.58
N ILE A 119 -5.27 -31.93 -0.73
CA ILE A 119 -5.80 -32.71 0.41
C ILE A 119 -4.88 -33.90 0.67
N LYS A 120 -4.46 -34.08 1.92
CA LYS A 120 -3.75 -35.27 2.39
C LYS A 120 -4.49 -35.88 3.58
N ALA A 121 -4.77 -37.17 3.52
CA ALA A 121 -5.27 -37.92 4.68
C ALA A 121 -4.14 -38.09 5.72
N ALA A 122 -4.49 -38.00 7.00
CA ALA A 122 -3.59 -38.20 8.14
C ALA A 122 -3.64 -39.65 8.65
#